data_AF-A0A958L0B7-F1
#
_entry.id   AF-A0A958L0B7-F1
#
_cell.length_a   1.000
_cell.length_b   1.000
_cell.length_c   1.000
_cell.angle_alpha   90.00
_cell.angle_beta   90.00
_cell.angle_gamma   90.00
#
_symmetry.space_group_name_H-M   'P 1'
#
loop_
_entity.id
_entity.type
_entity.pdbx_description
1 polymer ?
#
loop_
_entity_poly.entity_id
_entity_poly.type
_entity_poly.pdbx_seq_one_letter_code
_entity_poly.pdbx_strand_id
1 'polypeptide(L)'
;MEQHQTNVCHAYLNALLAVKAGQRAYAELLSNFGMPIEKRVLYQLDQEERFLHNLMEGIWKGDVLVIHENSDQSQEAQYVLDLFFEAKELLKAQARRAEEHLSHLRERGPSADTLKYLVALYGSQVHSRNAYINGLIDYGENLGAPEIAEHWKNQQEIGKEFFRQKEIYVSAILDAEKGLDKGTEADLFEDALLIPSSILCQIHDMNQICCLAYGEFGFLDAEFSADEARKWIDAGVGAERAGYWRAYRITAVDVLEWLDRGFSDPRKAGVWNLHGFSAEEADAWAFSGFSPRQAAMYSDCGVFSPEEAMNLERWEH
;
A
#
# COMPACT_ATOMS: atom_id res chain seq x y z
N MET A 1 -10.99 -18.61 -23.74
CA MET A 1 -9.68 -17.97 -24.00
C MET A 1 -9.86 -16.45 -23.95
N GLU A 2 -10.80 -15.89 -24.73
CA GLU A 2 -11.08 -14.44 -24.74
C GLU A 2 -11.37 -13.86 -23.35
N GLN A 3 -12.27 -14.45 -22.55
CA GLN A 3 -12.56 -13.92 -21.20
C GLN A 3 -11.34 -13.88 -20.28
N HIS A 4 -10.47 -14.89 -20.33
CA HIS A 4 -9.26 -14.91 -19.51
C HIS A 4 -8.31 -13.78 -19.91
N GLN A 5 -8.10 -13.58 -21.22
CA GLN A 5 -7.27 -12.49 -21.74
C GLN A 5 -7.85 -11.11 -21.38
N THR A 6 -9.17 -10.92 -21.47
CA THR A 6 -9.86 -9.71 -21.02
C THR A 6 -9.58 -9.44 -19.55
N ASN A 7 -9.66 -10.46 -18.69
CA ASN A 7 -9.39 -10.32 -17.26
C ASN A 7 -7.94 -9.95 -16.97
N VAL A 8 -6.98 -10.58 -17.68
CA VAL A 8 -5.55 -10.24 -17.59
C VAL A 8 -5.31 -8.79 -18.00
N CYS A 9 -5.81 -8.38 -19.17
CA CYS A 9 -5.62 -7.02 -19.65
C CYS A 9 -6.22 -5.98 -18.69
N HIS A 10 -7.43 -6.24 -18.18
CA HIS A 10 -8.05 -5.39 -17.16
C HIS A 10 -7.18 -5.26 -15.91
N ALA A 11 -6.69 -6.38 -15.36
CA ALA A 11 -5.88 -6.37 -14.14
C ALA A 11 -4.61 -5.51 -14.29
N TYR A 12 -3.91 -5.63 -15.42
CA TYR A 12 -2.73 -4.80 -15.74
C TYR A 12 -3.08 -3.32 -15.83
N LEU A 13 -4.11 -2.97 -16.61
CA LEU A 13 -4.50 -1.57 -16.79
C LEU A 13 -5.03 -0.96 -15.49
N ASN A 14 -5.77 -1.72 -14.68
CA ASN A 14 -6.28 -1.25 -13.39
C ASN A 14 -5.13 -0.95 -12.41
N ALA A 15 -4.15 -1.86 -12.29
CA ALA A 15 -2.98 -1.63 -11.46
C ALA A 15 -2.18 -0.40 -11.94
N LEU A 16 -2.01 -0.23 -13.25
CA LEU A 16 -1.34 0.94 -13.81
C LEU A 16 -2.08 2.25 -13.53
N LEU A 17 -3.39 2.30 -13.80
CA LEU A 17 -4.23 3.46 -13.50
C LEU A 17 -4.17 3.81 -12.01
N ALA A 18 -4.19 2.81 -11.13
CA ALA A 18 -4.01 3.00 -9.71
C ALA A 18 -2.65 3.64 -9.37
N VAL A 19 -1.55 3.14 -9.93
CA VAL A 19 -0.23 3.73 -9.71
C VAL A 19 -0.17 5.18 -10.23
N LYS A 20 -0.70 5.44 -11.43
CA LYS A 20 -0.70 6.78 -12.04
C LYS A 20 -1.51 7.78 -11.25
N ALA A 21 -2.71 7.41 -10.78
CA ALA A 21 -3.51 8.24 -9.88
C ALA A 21 -2.76 8.62 -8.60
N GLY A 22 -2.02 7.66 -8.01
CA GLY A 22 -1.15 7.92 -6.87
C GLY A 22 -0.02 8.90 -7.20
N GLN A 23 0.69 8.66 -8.31
CA GLN A 23 1.80 9.53 -8.78
C GLN A 23 1.33 10.96 -9.05
N ARG A 24 0.15 11.14 -9.66
CA ARG A 24 -0.46 12.45 -9.88
C ARG A 24 -0.76 13.13 -8.55
N ALA A 25 -1.45 12.46 -7.65
CA ALA A 25 -1.77 13.01 -6.33
C ALA A 25 -0.52 13.41 -5.54
N TYR A 26 0.53 12.57 -5.58
CA TYR A 26 1.83 12.88 -4.99
C TYR A 26 2.41 14.19 -5.55
N ALA A 27 2.48 14.32 -6.87
CA ALA A 27 3.03 15.48 -7.54
C ALA A 27 2.21 16.76 -7.29
N GLU A 28 0.88 16.66 -7.31
CA GLU A 28 -0.02 17.78 -7.02
C GLU A 28 0.12 18.26 -5.57
N LEU A 29 0.15 17.34 -4.61
CA LEU A 29 0.33 17.68 -3.19
C LEU A 29 1.68 18.34 -2.94
N LEU A 30 2.77 17.80 -3.49
CA LEU A 30 4.08 18.43 -3.40
C LEU A 30 4.09 19.84 -4.00
N SER A 31 3.47 20.02 -5.18
CA SER A 31 3.32 21.34 -5.78
C SER A 31 2.53 22.30 -4.89
N ASN A 32 1.43 21.84 -4.28
CA ASN A 32 0.61 22.63 -3.36
C ASN A 32 1.38 23.04 -2.10
N PHE A 33 2.31 22.20 -1.63
CA PHE A 33 3.21 22.49 -0.52
C PHE A 33 4.40 23.40 -0.88
N GLY A 34 4.45 23.90 -2.12
CA GLY A 34 5.52 24.74 -2.65
C GLY A 34 6.80 23.97 -2.95
N MET A 35 6.75 22.63 -3.04
CA MET A 35 7.90 21.80 -3.36
C MET A 35 8.10 21.75 -4.88
N PRO A 36 9.36 21.75 -5.36
CA PRO A 36 9.63 21.83 -6.79
C PRO A 36 9.17 20.56 -7.51
N ILE A 37 8.20 20.71 -8.40
CA ILE A 37 7.77 19.67 -9.34
C ILE A 37 7.88 20.23 -10.75
N GLU A 38 8.57 19.50 -11.63
CA GLU A 38 8.69 19.89 -13.02
C GLU A 38 7.33 19.71 -13.72
N LYS A 39 6.82 20.79 -14.35
CA LYS A 39 5.51 20.77 -15.05
C LYS A 39 5.39 19.65 -16.09
N ARG A 40 6.51 19.21 -16.68
CA ARG A 40 6.54 18.09 -17.63
C ARG A 40 6.08 16.77 -17.02
N VAL A 41 6.30 16.56 -15.72
CA VAL A 41 5.88 15.34 -15.00
C VAL A 41 4.36 15.24 -14.95
N LEU A 42 3.69 16.32 -14.53
CA LEU A 42 2.22 16.35 -14.50
C LEU A 42 1.61 16.18 -15.90
N TYR A 43 2.21 16.82 -16.91
CA TYR A 43 1.78 16.65 -18.30
C TYR A 43 1.94 15.21 -18.80
N GLN A 44 3.06 14.55 -18.49
CA GLN A 44 3.30 13.17 -18.87
C GLN A 44 2.29 12.22 -18.21
N LEU A 45 2.07 12.35 -16.89
CA LEU A 45 1.07 11.56 -16.16
C LEU A 45 -0.32 11.70 -16.78
N ASP A 46 -0.68 12.91 -17.23
CA ASP A 46 -1.95 13.19 -17.89
C ASP A 46 -2.09 12.58 -19.29
N GLN A 47 -0.99 12.47 -20.05
CA GLN A 47 -1.02 11.72 -21.31
C GLN A 47 -1.15 10.21 -21.07
N GLU A 48 -0.39 9.68 -20.10
CA GLU A 48 -0.38 8.24 -19.79
C GLU A 48 -1.73 7.78 -19.22
N GLU A 49 -2.33 8.52 -18.29
CA GLU A 49 -3.66 8.19 -17.77
C GLU A 49 -4.73 8.18 -18.86
N ARG A 50 -4.75 9.20 -19.74
CA ARG A 50 -5.68 9.23 -20.89
C ARG A 50 -5.48 8.03 -21.81
N PHE A 51 -4.22 7.69 -22.11
CA PHE A 51 -3.90 6.53 -22.92
C PHE A 51 -4.44 5.24 -22.27
N LEU A 52 -4.20 5.03 -20.98
CA LEU A 52 -4.65 3.85 -20.24
C LEU A 52 -6.19 3.78 -20.14
N HIS A 53 -6.87 4.90 -19.90
CA HIS A 53 -8.34 4.95 -19.91
C HIS A 53 -8.93 4.60 -21.26
N ASN A 54 -8.36 5.09 -22.36
CA ASN A 54 -8.80 4.73 -23.71
C ASN A 54 -8.66 3.22 -23.98
N LEU A 55 -7.55 2.60 -23.52
CA LEU A 55 -7.37 1.16 -23.62
C LEU A 55 -8.40 0.41 -22.76
N MET A 56 -8.65 0.86 -21.53
CA MET A 56 -9.63 0.25 -20.64
C MET A 56 -11.04 0.27 -21.24
N GLU A 57 -11.45 1.39 -21.85
CA GLU A 57 -12.71 1.46 -22.58
C GLU A 57 -12.76 0.51 -23.78
N GLY A 58 -11.65 0.34 -24.49
CA GLY A 58 -11.53 -0.62 -25.59
C GLY A 58 -11.75 -2.06 -25.12
N ILE A 59 -11.22 -2.42 -23.95
CA ILE A 59 -11.45 -3.74 -23.34
C ILE A 59 -12.94 -3.93 -23.04
N TRP A 60 -13.62 -2.94 -22.45
CA TRP A 60 -15.05 -3.04 -22.14
C TRP A 60 -15.94 -3.20 -23.37
N LYS A 61 -15.52 -2.64 -24.51
CA LYS A 61 -16.22 -2.78 -25.79
C LYS A 61 -15.89 -4.09 -26.52
N GLY A 62 -14.89 -4.84 -26.03
CA GLY A 62 -14.36 -6.03 -26.71
C GLY A 62 -13.50 -5.70 -27.93
N ASP A 63 -13.07 -4.45 -28.08
CA ASP A 63 -12.35 -3.94 -29.25
C ASP A 63 -10.83 -4.13 -29.15
N VAL A 64 -10.29 -4.25 -27.93
CA VAL A 64 -8.84 -4.23 -27.66
C VAL A 64 -8.45 -5.33 -26.69
N LEU A 65 -7.42 -6.11 -27.04
CA LEU A 65 -6.67 -6.97 -26.13
C LEU A 65 -5.22 -6.48 -26.11
N VAL A 66 -4.71 -6.18 -24.91
CA VAL A 66 -3.39 -5.57 -24.72
C VAL A 66 -2.32 -6.64 -24.45
N ILE A 67 -2.67 -7.81 -23.94
CA ILE A 67 -1.71 -8.87 -23.60
C ILE A 67 -2.21 -10.17 -24.20
N HIS A 68 -1.36 -10.81 -25.02
CA HIS A 68 -1.69 -12.05 -25.74
C HIS A 68 -0.58 -13.09 -25.54
N GLU A 69 -0.95 -14.34 -25.26
CA GLU A 69 0.00 -15.41 -24.86
C GLU A 69 0.91 -15.90 -26.00
N ASN A 70 0.53 -15.71 -27.27
CA ASN A 70 1.11 -16.47 -28.41
C ASN A 70 1.43 -15.67 -29.67
N SER A 71 1.55 -14.34 -29.62
CA SER A 71 1.82 -13.52 -30.80
C SER A 71 2.82 -12.40 -30.53
N ASP A 72 3.52 -11.95 -31.59
CA ASP A 72 4.26 -10.68 -31.59
C ASP A 72 3.39 -9.62 -30.93
N GLN A 73 3.81 -9.14 -29.76
CA GLN A 73 3.05 -8.15 -29.02
C GLN A 73 2.89 -6.90 -29.87
N SER A 74 1.69 -6.32 -29.89
CA SER A 74 1.50 -5.03 -30.54
C SER A 74 2.41 -3.98 -29.90
N GLN A 75 2.66 -2.87 -30.59
CA GLN A 75 3.44 -1.78 -29.99
C GLN A 75 2.76 -1.24 -28.72
N GLU A 76 1.43 -1.23 -28.68
CA GLU A 76 0.66 -0.84 -27.50
C GLU A 76 0.83 -1.82 -26.33
N ALA A 77 0.81 -3.13 -26.62
CA ALA A 77 1.04 -4.17 -25.63
C ALA A 77 2.41 -4.03 -24.96
N GLN A 78 3.46 -3.89 -25.77
CA GLN A 78 4.82 -3.69 -25.26
C GLN A 78 4.92 -2.38 -24.45
N TYR A 79 4.31 -1.29 -24.93
CA TYR A 79 4.32 -0.02 -24.21
C TYR A 79 3.61 -0.12 -22.84
N VAL A 80 2.51 -0.85 -22.74
CA VAL A 80 1.83 -1.09 -21.45
C VAL A 80 2.70 -1.91 -20.50
N LEU A 81 3.40 -2.94 -20.99
CA LEU A 81 4.34 -3.70 -20.17
C LEU A 81 5.52 -2.83 -19.71
N ASP A 82 6.06 -1.99 -20.59
CA ASP A 82 7.14 -1.06 -20.25
C ASP A 82 6.69 -0.11 -19.12
N LEU A 83 5.50 0.48 -19.25
CA LEU A 83 4.90 1.31 -18.19
C LEU A 83 4.70 0.54 -16.89
N PHE A 84 4.32 -0.74 -16.97
CA PHE A 84 4.09 -1.60 -15.81
C PHE A 84 5.38 -1.86 -15.03
N PHE A 85 6.46 -2.19 -15.72
CA PHE A 85 7.76 -2.40 -15.08
C PHE A 85 8.37 -1.09 -14.57
N GLU A 86 8.21 0.02 -15.30
CA GLU A 86 8.62 1.34 -14.82
C GLU A 86 7.87 1.72 -13.53
N ALA A 87 6.55 1.50 -13.49
CA ALA A 87 5.73 1.72 -12.31
C ALA A 87 6.24 0.95 -11.08
N LYS A 88 6.58 -0.34 -11.24
CA LYS A 88 7.17 -1.14 -10.15
C LYS A 88 8.47 -0.52 -9.61
N GLU A 89 9.38 -0.13 -10.49
CA GLU A 89 10.66 0.44 -10.07
C GLU A 89 10.48 1.81 -9.39
N LEU A 90 9.51 2.61 -9.83
CA LEU A 90 9.18 3.86 -9.14
C LEU A 90 8.60 3.59 -7.75
N LEU A 91 7.67 2.63 -7.61
CA LEU A 91 7.13 2.24 -6.31
C LEU A 91 8.25 1.78 -5.37
N LYS A 92 9.21 0.97 -5.84
CA LYS A 92 10.37 0.55 -5.04
C LYS A 92 11.20 1.76 -4.57
N ALA A 93 11.39 2.75 -5.44
CA ALA A 93 12.08 3.98 -5.08
C ALA A 93 11.28 4.82 -4.06
N GLN A 94 9.95 4.88 -4.19
CA GLN A 94 9.08 5.57 -3.24
C GLN A 94 9.08 4.89 -1.87
N ALA A 95 9.01 3.55 -1.81
CA ALA A 95 9.11 2.80 -0.56
C ALA A 95 10.42 3.13 0.18
N ARG A 96 11.58 3.05 -0.51
CA ARG A 96 12.88 3.42 0.08
C ARG A 96 12.92 4.85 0.61
N ARG A 97 12.42 5.82 -0.16
CA ARG A 97 12.35 7.22 0.30
C ARG A 97 11.45 7.39 1.52
N ALA A 98 10.31 6.70 1.55
CA ALA A 98 9.42 6.71 2.72
C ALA A 98 10.16 6.19 3.97
N GLU A 99 10.93 5.09 3.84
CA GLU A 99 11.75 4.56 4.93
C GLU A 99 12.83 5.54 5.40
N GLU A 100 13.52 6.20 4.46
CA GLU A 100 14.53 7.22 4.77
C GLU A 100 13.91 8.39 5.56
N HIS A 101 12.77 8.90 5.11
CA HIS A 101 12.06 9.98 5.82
C HIS A 101 11.57 9.55 7.20
N LEU A 102 11.06 8.34 7.36
CA LEU A 102 10.65 7.81 8.66
C LEU A 102 11.84 7.61 9.60
N SER A 103 12.99 7.17 9.09
CA SER A 103 14.23 7.06 9.88
C SER A 103 14.67 8.43 10.37
N HIS A 104 14.70 9.43 9.49
CA HIS A 104 15.04 10.81 9.86
C HIS A 104 14.06 11.39 10.89
N LEU A 105 12.77 11.12 10.75
CA LEU A 105 11.75 11.53 11.71
C LEU A 105 11.99 10.92 13.10
N ARG A 106 12.35 9.64 13.18
CA ARG A 106 12.70 8.97 14.45
C ARG A 106 13.98 9.52 15.08
N GLU A 107 14.99 9.81 14.28
CA GLU A 107 16.31 10.25 14.79
C GLU A 107 16.35 11.74 15.18
N ARG A 108 15.67 12.60 14.41
CA ARG A 108 15.84 14.05 14.48
C ARG A 108 14.55 14.80 14.79
N GLY A 109 13.42 14.10 14.86
CA GLY A 109 12.09 14.69 14.92
C GLY A 109 11.62 15.22 13.56
N PRO A 110 10.39 15.74 13.50
CA PRO A 110 9.79 16.22 12.26
C PRO A 110 10.45 17.50 11.76
N SER A 111 10.78 17.54 10.47
CA SER A 111 10.96 18.81 9.75
C SER A 111 9.72 19.10 8.91
N ALA A 112 9.46 20.38 8.64
CA ALA A 112 8.32 20.78 7.79
C ALA A 112 8.34 20.06 6.43
N ASP A 113 9.52 19.92 5.81
CA ASP A 113 9.67 19.21 4.54
C ASP A 113 9.42 17.71 4.70
N THR A 114 9.89 17.08 5.78
CA THR A 114 9.61 15.65 6.04
C THR A 114 8.11 15.42 6.18
N LEU A 115 7.40 16.28 6.94
CA LEU A 115 5.96 16.17 7.11
C LEU A 115 5.22 16.36 5.77
N LYS A 116 5.60 17.36 4.96
CA LYS A 116 5.05 17.56 3.61
C LYS A 116 5.23 16.33 2.72
N TYR A 117 6.42 15.73 2.74
CA TYR A 117 6.69 14.51 1.97
C TYR A 117 5.85 13.32 2.45
N LEU A 118 5.73 13.11 3.77
CA LEU A 118 4.93 12.03 4.32
C LEU A 118 3.44 12.21 4.00
N VAL A 119 2.90 13.43 4.11
CA VAL A 119 1.51 13.72 3.71
C VAL A 119 1.29 13.50 2.22
N ALA A 120 2.24 13.92 1.37
CA ALA A 120 2.15 13.68 -0.07
C ALA A 120 2.17 12.18 -0.40
N LEU A 121 3.06 11.39 0.26
CA LEU A 121 3.12 9.94 0.08
C LEU A 121 1.86 9.25 0.59
N TYR A 122 1.32 9.68 1.73
CA TYR A 122 0.04 9.18 2.24
C TYR A 122 -1.08 9.45 1.24
N GLY A 123 -1.19 10.69 0.75
CA GLY A 123 -2.15 11.05 -0.29
C GLY A 123 -2.01 10.22 -1.56
N SER A 124 -0.78 9.95 -2.01
CA SER A 124 -0.50 9.04 -3.13
C SER A 124 -1.11 7.66 -2.89
N GLN A 125 -0.91 7.09 -1.70
CA GLN A 125 -1.44 5.76 -1.35
C GLN A 125 -2.97 5.74 -1.31
N VAL A 126 -3.59 6.77 -0.72
CA VAL A 126 -5.06 6.89 -0.67
C VAL A 126 -5.66 6.96 -2.07
N HIS A 127 -5.11 7.80 -2.95
CA HIS A 127 -5.58 7.93 -4.32
C HIS A 127 -5.34 6.67 -5.14
N SER A 128 -4.17 6.04 -4.98
CA SER A 128 -3.84 4.79 -5.68
C SER A 128 -4.80 3.66 -5.30
N ARG A 129 -5.02 3.46 -3.99
CA ARG A 129 -5.97 2.47 -3.49
C ARG A 129 -7.38 2.71 -3.99
N ASN A 130 -7.84 3.96 -3.98
CA ASN A 130 -9.18 4.29 -4.43
C ASN A 130 -9.37 4.05 -5.93
N ALA A 131 -8.39 4.43 -6.76
CA ALA A 131 -8.41 4.14 -8.18
C ALA A 131 -8.44 2.63 -8.44
N TYR A 132 -7.64 1.84 -7.70
CA TYR A 132 -7.67 0.39 -7.79
C TYR A 132 -9.03 -0.22 -7.43
N ILE A 133 -9.63 0.22 -6.32
CA ILE A 133 -10.97 -0.22 -5.88
C ILE A 133 -12.02 0.13 -6.93
N ASN A 134 -12.00 1.36 -7.45
CA ASN A 134 -12.95 1.80 -8.47
C ASN A 134 -12.81 0.97 -9.75
N GLY A 135 -11.60 0.68 -10.21
CA GLY A 135 -11.44 -0.18 -11.40
C GLY A 135 -11.89 -1.63 -11.19
N LEU A 136 -11.88 -2.15 -9.96
CA LEU A 136 -12.49 -3.46 -9.62
C LEU A 136 -14.03 -3.40 -9.52
N ILE A 137 -14.58 -2.26 -9.10
CA ILE A 137 -16.02 -2.02 -9.20
C ILE A 137 -16.43 -1.96 -10.67
N ASP A 138 -15.73 -1.16 -11.48
CA ASP A 138 -15.96 -1.04 -12.92
C ASP A 138 -15.83 -2.40 -13.62
N TYR A 139 -14.85 -3.23 -13.23
CA TYR A 139 -14.74 -4.61 -13.71
C TYR A 139 -16.02 -5.40 -13.47
N GLY A 140 -16.50 -5.44 -12.23
CA GLY A 140 -17.67 -6.23 -11.87
C GLY A 140 -18.94 -5.74 -12.57
N GLU A 141 -19.07 -4.43 -12.76
CA GLU A 141 -20.23 -3.83 -13.44
C GLU A 141 -20.20 -4.03 -14.96
N ASN A 142 -19.03 -3.90 -15.61
CA ASN A 142 -18.92 -3.96 -17.07
C ASN A 142 -18.73 -5.38 -17.61
N LEU A 143 -18.13 -6.29 -16.84
CA LEU A 143 -17.82 -7.67 -17.27
C LEU A 143 -18.74 -8.73 -16.63
N GLY A 144 -19.86 -8.30 -16.06
CA GLY A 144 -20.92 -9.21 -15.60
C GLY A 144 -20.55 -10.01 -14.35
N ALA A 145 -19.75 -9.44 -13.45
CA ALA A 145 -19.40 -10.02 -12.15
C ALA A 145 -19.88 -9.09 -10.99
N PRO A 146 -21.21 -8.90 -10.82
CA PRO A 146 -21.77 -7.94 -9.88
C PRO A 146 -21.40 -8.23 -8.42
N GLU A 147 -21.13 -9.49 -8.06
CA GLU A 147 -20.66 -9.88 -6.73
C GLU A 147 -19.27 -9.29 -6.41
N ILE A 148 -18.39 -9.17 -7.41
CA ILE A 148 -17.09 -8.51 -7.26
C ILE A 148 -17.31 -7.01 -7.03
N ALA A 149 -18.17 -6.37 -7.82
CA ALA A 149 -18.49 -4.96 -7.64
C ALA A 149 -19.07 -4.68 -6.25
N GLU A 150 -20.01 -5.49 -5.78
CA GLU A 150 -20.63 -5.34 -4.45
C GLU A 150 -19.60 -5.54 -3.32
N HIS A 151 -18.72 -6.53 -3.44
CA HIS A 151 -17.64 -6.73 -2.48
C HIS A 151 -16.75 -5.47 -2.35
N TRP A 152 -16.35 -4.88 -3.48
CA TRP A 152 -15.46 -3.72 -3.49
C TRP A 152 -16.13 -2.39 -3.15
N LYS A 153 -17.43 -2.25 -3.40
CA LYS A 153 -18.22 -1.10 -2.90
C LYS A 153 -18.17 -1.00 -1.38
N ASN A 154 -18.21 -2.12 -0.67
CA ASN A 154 -18.05 -2.13 0.79
C ASN A 154 -16.65 -1.66 1.23
N GLN A 155 -15.60 -1.98 0.46
CA GLN A 155 -14.24 -1.49 0.71
C GLN A 155 -14.07 0.01 0.39
N GLN A 156 -14.88 0.56 -0.51
CA GLN A 156 -14.86 1.97 -0.88
C GLN A 156 -15.23 2.88 0.30
N GLU A 157 -16.13 2.45 1.20
CA GLU A 157 -16.47 3.21 2.41
C GLU A 157 -15.26 3.38 3.34
N ILE A 158 -14.45 2.33 3.50
CA ILE A 158 -13.17 2.43 4.24
C ILE A 158 -12.22 3.40 3.52
N GLY A 159 -12.21 3.38 2.19
CA GLY A 159 -11.47 4.34 1.35
C GLY A 159 -11.83 5.80 1.64
N LYS A 160 -13.11 6.11 1.88
CA LYS A 160 -13.57 7.47 2.17
C LYS A 160 -12.99 8.00 3.48
N GLU A 161 -12.82 7.16 4.49
CA GLU A 161 -12.21 7.58 5.75
C GLU A 161 -10.73 7.95 5.54
N PHE A 162 -9.99 7.17 4.76
CA PHE A 162 -8.62 7.54 4.39
C PHE A 162 -8.53 8.87 3.62
N PHE A 163 -9.50 9.17 2.75
CA PHE A 163 -9.57 10.50 2.11
C PHE A 163 -9.82 11.62 3.11
N ARG A 164 -10.78 11.43 4.02
CA ARG A 164 -11.08 12.40 5.06
C ARG A 164 -9.83 12.67 5.91
N GLN A 165 -9.14 11.62 6.33
CA GLN A 165 -7.91 11.74 7.11
C GLN A 165 -6.80 12.45 6.33
N LYS A 166 -6.64 12.12 5.04
CA LYS A 166 -5.71 12.83 4.14
C LYS A 166 -6.03 14.33 4.06
N GLU A 167 -7.29 14.72 3.88
CA GLU A 167 -7.68 16.14 3.83
C GLU A 167 -7.35 16.86 5.15
N ILE A 168 -7.57 16.21 6.30
CA ILE A 168 -7.17 16.74 7.61
C ILE A 168 -5.66 17.03 7.63
N TYR A 169 -4.82 16.09 7.20
CA TYR A 169 -3.38 16.29 7.16
C TYR A 169 -2.96 17.38 6.17
N VAL A 170 -3.56 17.44 4.98
CA VAL A 170 -3.25 18.45 3.97
C VAL A 170 -3.59 19.84 4.49
N SER A 171 -4.81 20.04 5.03
CA SER A 171 -5.21 21.31 5.63
C SER A 171 -4.30 21.70 6.78
N ALA A 172 -3.98 20.76 7.68
CA ALA A 172 -3.10 21.03 8.80
C ALA A 172 -1.70 21.48 8.35
N ILE A 173 -1.13 20.88 7.29
CA ILE A 173 0.17 21.31 6.74
C ILE A 173 0.11 22.69 6.08
N LEU A 174 -0.98 23.01 5.38
CA LEU A 174 -1.14 24.29 4.69
C LEU A 174 -1.38 25.45 5.68
N ASP A 175 -2.12 25.20 6.76
CA ASP A 175 -2.43 26.20 7.78
C ASP A 175 -1.31 26.36 8.82
N ALA A 176 -0.43 25.36 8.95
CA ALA A 176 0.66 25.34 9.91
C ALA A 176 1.84 26.24 9.48
N GLU A 177 1.72 27.56 9.67
CA GLU A 177 2.89 28.46 9.63
C GLU A 177 3.96 28.07 10.66
N LYS A 178 3.56 27.40 11.77
CA LYS A 178 4.41 27.08 12.93
C LYS A 178 4.56 25.58 13.23
N GLY A 179 4.08 24.70 12.36
CA GLY A 179 4.07 23.24 12.58
C GLY A 179 2.71 22.69 13.00
N LEU A 180 2.58 21.36 12.93
CA LEU A 180 1.38 20.62 13.32
C LEU A 180 1.21 20.61 14.85
N ASP A 181 -0.03 20.47 15.32
CA ASP A 181 -0.23 20.11 16.72
C ASP A 181 0.27 18.67 16.96
N LYS A 182 0.68 18.39 18.20
CA LYS A 182 1.28 17.10 18.55
C LYS A 182 0.35 15.90 18.32
N GLY A 183 -0.96 16.09 18.39
CA GLY A 183 -1.94 15.04 18.13
C GLY A 183 -1.94 14.67 16.66
N THR A 184 -2.12 15.67 15.79
CA THR A 184 -2.09 15.48 14.33
C THR A 184 -0.73 14.96 13.84
N GLU A 185 0.37 15.43 14.41
CA GLU A 185 1.71 14.92 14.10
C GLU A 185 1.85 13.43 14.44
N ALA A 186 1.40 13.04 15.64
CA ALA A 186 1.43 11.64 16.06
C ALA A 186 0.51 10.79 15.16
N ASP A 187 -0.70 11.24 14.86
CA ASP A 187 -1.62 10.51 13.96
C ASP A 187 -1.03 10.33 12.57
N LEU A 188 -0.43 11.37 12.00
CA LEU A 188 0.26 11.30 10.72
C LEU A 188 1.43 10.33 10.78
N PHE A 189 2.21 10.33 11.87
CA PHE A 189 3.32 9.40 12.03
C PHE A 189 2.84 7.95 12.01
N GLU A 190 1.78 7.63 12.76
CA GLU A 190 1.16 6.29 12.81
C GLU A 190 0.76 5.81 11.41
N ASP A 191 0.05 6.67 10.67
CA ASP A 191 -0.37 6.37 9.31
C ASP A 191 0.82 6.26 8.35
N ALA A 192 1.84 7.11 8.54
CA ALA A 192 3.04 7.13 7.72
C ALA A 192 3.91 5.88 7.90
N LEU A 193 3.94 5.26 9.09
CA LEU A 193 4.67 4.02 9.35
C LEU A 193 4.27 2.89 8.40
N LEU A 194 3.02 2.88 7.93
CA LEU A 194 2.50 1.86 7.03
C LEU A 194 2.73 2.15 5.56
N ILE A 195 3.21 3.34 5.19
CA ILE A 195 3.40 3.74 3.78
C ILE A 195 4.37 2.80 3.05
N PRO A 196 5.59 2.52 3.54
CA PRO A 196 6.50 1.62 2.85
C PRO A 196 5.89 0.24 2.62
N SER A 197 5.28 -0.34 3.67
CA SER A 197 4.65 -1.65 3.60
C SER A 197 3.47 -1.68 2.63
N SER A 198 2.67 -0.62 2.56
CA SER A 198 1.55 -0.50 1.63
C SER A 198 2.04 -0.45 0.18
N ILE A 199 3.10 0.31 -0.10
CA ILE A 199 3.74 0.35 -1.41
C ILE A 199 4.31 -1.02 -1.80
N LEU A 200 4.96 -1.71 -0.86
CA LEU A 200 5.50 -3.06 -1.10
C LEU A 200 4.40 -4.10 -1.33
N CYS A 201 3.25 -3.98 -0.66
CA CYS A 201 2.07 -4.79 -0.96
C CYS A 201 1.58 -4.54 -2.39
N GLN A 202 1.52 -3.29 -2.83
CA GLN A 202 1.13 -2.96 -4.20
C GLN A 202 2.09 -3.54 -5.25
N ILE A 203 3.40 -3.51 -5.00
CA ILE A 203 4.39 -4.18 -5.87
C ILE A 203 4.14 -5.70 -5.91
N HIS A 204 3.80 -6.30 -4.77
CA HIS A 204 3.48 -7.72 -4.69
C HIS A 204 2.17 -8.07 -5.43
N ASP A 205 1.16 -7.20 -5.37
CA ASP A 205 -0.06 -7.33 -6.19
C ASP A 205 0.28 -7.28 -7.68
N MET A 206 1.15 -6.35 -8.09
CA MET A 206 1.63 -6.26 -9.46
C MET A 206 2.40 -7.51 -9.90
N ASN A 207 3.19 -8.12 -9.02
CA ASN A 207 3.86 -9.40 -9.31
C ASN A 207 2.86 -10.53 -9.56
N GLN A 208 1.81 -10.61 -8.74
CA GLN A 208 0.75 -11.60 -8.93
C GLN A 208 0.00 -11.40 -10.25
N ILE A 209 -0.31 -10.14 -10.59
CA ILE A 209 -0.93 -9.76 -11.86
C ILE A 209 -0.06 -10.20 -13.04
N CYS A 210 1.27 -10.06 -12.93
CA CYS A 210 2.18 -10.50 -13.98
C CYS A 210 2.04 -11.99 -14.32
N CYS A 211 1.82 -12.83 -13.31
CA CYS A 211 1.71 -14.28 -13.50
C CYS A 211 0.36 -14.73 -14.03
N LEU A 212 -0.70 -13.91 -13.97
CA LEU A 212 -2.02 -14.27 -14.50
C LEU A 212 -1.97 -14.69 -15.98
N ALA A 213 -1.00 -14.19 -16.75
CA ALA A 213 -0.82 -14.51 -18.17
C ALA A 213 0.04 -15.75 -18.43
N TYR A 214 0.81 -16.23 -17.45
CA TYR A 214 1.88 -17.21 -17.67
C TYR A 214 1.82 -18.45 -16.77
N GLY A 215 0.89 -18.49 -15.80
CA GLY A 215 0.59 -19.69 -15.01
C GLY A 215 0.59 -19.46 -13.50
N GLU A 216 1.14 -20.42 -12.76
CA GLU A 216 1.16 -20.40 -11.30
C GLU A 216 2.13 -19.33 -10.78
N PHE A 217 1.71 -18.60 -9.74
CA PHE A 217 2.52 -17.59 -9.07
C PHE A 217 3.47 -18.23 -8.05
N GLY A 218 4.78 -18.14 -8.29
CA GLY A 218 5.81 -18.71 -7.45
C GLY A 218 6.61 -17.68 -6.63
N PHE A 219 7.53 -18.19 -5.81
CA PHE A 219 8.43 -17.34 -5.02
C PHE A 219 9.37 -16.49 -5.86
N LEU A 220 9.80 -16.99 -7.02
CA LEU A 220 10.66 -16.22 -7.92
C LEU A 220 9.92 -15.00 -8.49
N ASP A 221 8.65 -15.19 -8.87
CA ASP A 221 7.79 -14.12 -9.37
C ASP A 221 7.48 -13.08 -8.30
N ALA A 222 7.36 -13.55 -7.06
CA ALA A 222 7.25 -12.71 -5.88
C ALA A 222 8.59 -12.03 -5.47
N GLU A 223 9.63 -12.11 -6.30
CA GLU A 223 10.96 -11.51 -6.07
C GLU A 223 11.65 -12.03 -4.79
N PHE A 224 11.46 -13.30 -4.42
CA PHE A 224 12.22 -13.95 -3.34
C PHE A 224 13.51 -14.58 -3.87
N SER A 225 14.58 -14.46 -3.11
CA SER A 225 15.77 -15.29 -3.35
C SER A 225 15.47 -16.77 -3.05
N ALA A 226 16.22 -17.69 -3.65
CA ALA A 226 16.01 -19.13 -3.41
C ALA A 226 16.17 -19.52 -1.91
N ASP A 227 17.10 -18.87 -1.21
CA ASP A 227 17.32 -19.11 0.22
C ASP A 227 16.18 -18.56 1.08
N GLU A 228 15.65 -17.39 0.72
CA GLU A 228 14.50 -16.81 1.41
C GLU A 228 13.24 -17.64 1.16
N ALA A 229 12.99 -18.03 -0.10
CA ALA A 229 11.86 -18.88 -0.50
C ALA A 229 11.83 -20.20 0.28
N ARG A 230 12.99 -20.84 0.49
CA ARG A 230 13.08 -22.08 1.29
C ARG A 230 12.56 -21.88 2.70
N LYS A 231 12.90 -20.77 3.36
CA LYS A 231 12.43 -20.48 4.72
C LYS A 231 10.91 -20.32 4.77
N TRP A 232 10.31 -19.66 3.78
CA TRP A 232 8.85 -19.52 3.70
C TRP A 232 8.15 -20.85 3.41
N ILE A 233 8.75 -21.70 2.56
CA ILE A 233 8.28 -23.08 2.32
C ILE A 233 8.34 -23.90 3.61
N ASP A 234 9.46 -23.83 4.35
CA ASP A 234 9.63 -24.52 5.63
C ASP A 234 8.60 -24.04 6.67
N ALA A 235 8.21 -22.77 6.61
CA ALA A 235 7.14 -22.18 7.42
C ALA A 235 5.72 -22.51 6.90
N GLY A 236 5.57 -23.22 5.77
CA GLY A 236 4.27 -23.58 5.21
C GLY A 236 3.45 -22.41 4.67
N VAL A 237 4.11 -21.30 4.31
CA VAL A 237 3.46 -20.07 3.81
C VAL A 237 3.77 -19.93 2.33
N GLY A 238 2.76 -20.00 1.46
CA GLY A 238 2.92 -19.85 0.01
C GLY A 238 3.33 -18.43 -0.43
N ALA A 239 3.87 -18.31 -1.65
CA ALA A 239 4.42 -17.06 -2.20
C ALA A 239 3.43 -15.88 -2.16
N GLU A 240 2.14 -16.14 -2.47
CA GLU A 240 1.06 -15.15 -2.41
C GLU A 240 0.98 -14.50 -1.03
N ARG A 241 1.01 -15.29 0.05
CA ARG A 241 0.93 -14.76 1.42
C ARG A 241 2.28 -14.22 1.90
N ALA A 242 3.38 -14.88 1.56
CA ALA A 242 4.73 -14.52 1.99
C ALA A 242 5.10 -13.09 1.58
N GLY A 243 4.72 -12.66 0.37
CA GLY A 243 4.99 -11.30 -0.10
C GLY A 243 4.38 -10.21 0.78
N TYR A 244 3.14 -10.39 1.25
CA TYR A 244 2.50 -9.46 2.18
C TYR A 244 3.19 -9.46 3.56
N TRP A 245 3.50 -10.62 4.13
CA TRP A 245 4.24 -10.68 5.39
C TRP A 245 5.61 -10.00 5.30
N ARG A 246 6.35 -10.26 4.22
CA ARG A 246 7.63 -9.60 3.93
C ARG A 246 7.47 -8.09 3.78
N ALA A 247 6.41 -7.61 3.13
CA ALA A 247 6.12 -6.19 2.99
C ALA A 247 5.95 -5.50 4.36
N TYR A 248 5.40 -6.20 5.36
CA TYR A 248 5.30 -5.73 6.75
C TYR A 248 6.53 -6.05 7.62
N ARG A 249 7.65 -6.43 6.99
CA ARG A 249 8.94 -6.74 7.64
C ARG A 249 8.86 -7.89 8.65
N ILE A 250 7.95 -8.83 8.42
CA ILE A 250 7.85 -10.05 9.21
C ILE A 250 8.53 -11.16 8.41
N THR A 251 9.53 -11.79 9.01
CA THR A 251 10.31 -12.83 8.33
C THR A 251 9.59 -14.17 8.34
N ALA A 252 10.06 -15.11 7.51
CA ALA A 252 9.56 -16.48 7.52
C ALA A 252 9.74 -17.20 8.87
N VAL A 253 10.71 -16.76 9.69
CA VAL A 253 10.94 -17.33 11.02
C VAL A 253 9.89 -16.81 12.00
N ASP A 254 9.59 -15.50 11.93
CA ASP A 254 8.68 -14.85 12.87
C ASP A 254 7.20 -15.11 12.52
N VAL A 255 6.88 -15.36 11.24
CA VAL A 255 5.48 -15.49 10.78
C VAL A 255 4.71 -16.60 11.52
N LEU A 256 5.37 -17.72 11.84
CA LEU A 256 4.74 -18.82 12.58
C LEU A 256 4.29 -18.35 13.96
N GLU A 257 5.12 -17.53 14.61
CA GLU A 257 4.82 -16.99 15.93
C GLU A 257 3.61 -16.05 15.93
N TRP A 258 3.52 -15.18 14.92
CA TRP A 258 2.35 -14.31 14.71
C TRP A 258 1.08 -15.12 14.42
N LEU A 259 1.20 -16.15 13.56
CA LEU A 259 0.07 -17.03 13.21
C LEU A 259 -0.44 -17.84 14.40
N ASP A 260 0.46 -18.39 15.22
CA ASP A 260 0.12 -19.19 16.40
C ASP A 260 -0.63 -18.35 17.47
N ARG A 261 -0.38 -17.03 17.49
CA ARG A 261 -1.10 -16.07 18.34
C ARG A 261 -2.32 -15.44 17.69
N GLY A 262 -2.79 -16.02 16.57
CA GLY A 262 -4.03 -15.62 15.93
C GLY A 262 -3.95 -14.37 15.06
N PHE A 263 -2.76 -13.78 14.86
CA PHE A 263 -2.57 -12.71 13.89
C PHE A 263 -2.47 -13.31 12.49
N SER A 264 -3.61 -13.53 11.84
CA SER A 264 -3.66 -14.10 10.48
C SER A 264 -3.53 -13.05 9.36
N ASP A 265 -3.74 -11.78 9.69
CA ASP A 265 -3.66 -10.63 8.79
C ASP A 265 -2.26 -9.98 8.90
N PRO A 266 -1.44 -10.02 7.82
CA PRO A 266 -0.11 -9.42 7.79
C PRO A 266 -0.10 -7.94 8.17
N ARG A 267 -1.16 -7.19 7.82
CA ARG A 267 -1.24 -5.76 8.15
C ARG A 267 -1.40 -5.56 9.64
N LYS A 268 -2.27 -6.33 10.30
CA LYS A 268 -2.48 -6.22 11.76
C LYS A 268 -1.22 -6.57 12.52
N ALA A 269 -0.57 -7.68 12.18
CA ALA A 269 0.72 -8.07 12.75
C ALA A 269 1.80 -7.01 12.46
N GLY A 270 1.81 -6.50 11.22
CA GLY A 270 2.74 -5.49 10.76
C GLY A 270 2.68 -4.19 11.55
N VAL A 271 1.49 -3.71 11.93
CA VAL A 271 1.36 -2.52 12.78
C VAL A 271 2.08 -2.75 14.11
N TRP A 272 1.78 -3.85 14.82
CA TRP A 272 2.46 -4.20 16.07
C TRP A 272 3.98 -4.32 15.89
N ASN A 273 4.43 -5.04 14.86
CA ASN A 273 5.85 -5.22 14.54
C ASN A 273 6.57 -3.88 14.27
N LEU A 274 5.90 -2.93 13.60
CA LEU A 274 6.47 -1.62 13.30
C LEU A 274 6.64 -0.71 14.53
N HIS A 275 5.88 -0.98 15.60
CA HIS A 275 6.06 -0.41 16.94
C HIS A 275 7.11 -1.16 17.78
N GLY A 276 7.73 -2.22 17.24
CA GLY A 276 8.77 -2.96 17.91
C GLY A 276 8.28 -4.05 18.86
N PHE A 277 6.99 -4.40 18.81
CA PHE A 277 6.45 -5.52 19.57
C PHE A 277 6.71 -6.84 18.87
N SER A 278 7.16 -7.83 19.64
CA SER A 278 7.10 -9.24 19.26
C SER A 278 5.64 -9.72 19.18
N ALA A 279 5.42 -10.88 18.55
CA ALA A 279 4.10 -11.50 18.51
C ALA A 279 3.55 -11.78 19.92
N GLU A 280 4.41 -12.16 20.87
CA GLU A 280 4.03 -12.40 22.26
C GLU A 280 3.53 -11.16 22.98
N GLU A 281 4.29 -10.07 22.90
CA GLU A 281 3.91 -8.81 23.51
C GLU A 281 2.63 -8.29 22.85
N ALA A 282 2.56 -8.32 21.51
CA ALA A 282 1.39 -7.89 20.76
C ALA A 282 0.12 -8.64 21.18
N ASP A 283 0.19 -9.95 21.37
CA ASP A 283 -0.94 -10.76 21.86
C ASP A 283 -1.37 -10.33 23.26
N ALA A 284 -0.42 -10.16 24.20
CA ALA A 284 -0.74 -9.74 25.56
C ALA A 284 -1.44 -8.36 25.61
N TRP A 285 -0.91 -7.38 24.86
CA TRP A 285 -1.48 -6.04 24.75
C TRP A 285 -2.84 -6.05 24.04
N ALA A 286 -2.95 -6.75 22.91
CA ALA A 286 -4.20 -6.86 22.16
C ALA A 286 -5.30 -7.58 22.96
N PHE A 287 -4.96 -8.64 23.69
CA PHE A 287 -5.89 -9.37 24.57
C PHE A 287 -6.45 -8.48 25.68
N SER A 288 -5.62 -7.54 26.16
CA SER A 288 -6.03 -6.55 27.17
C SER A 288 -6.77 -5.34 26.59
N GLY A 289 -7.03 -5.33 25.28
CA GLY A 289 -7.82 -4.29 24.62
C GLY A 289 -7.03 -3.04 24.23
N PHE A 290 -5.70 -3.05 24.35
CA PHE A 290 -4.87 -1.92 23.93
C PHE A 290 -4.59 -1.98 22.43
N SER A 291 -4.59 -0.81 21.79
CA SER A 291 -4.06 -0.65 20.44
C SER A 291 -2.52 -0.66 20.43
N PRO A 292 -1.88 -0.97 19.28
CA PRO A 292 -0.43 -0.90 19.13
C PRO A 292 0.16 0.45 19.59
N ARG A 293 -0.50 1.55 19.24
CA ARG A 293 -0.10 2.90 19.63
C ARG A 293 -0.16 3.10 21.14
N GLN A 294 -1.25 2.71 21.80
CA GLN A 294 -1.36 2.82 23.26
C GLN A 294 -0.27 2.00 23.95
N ALA A 295 -0.05 0.76 23.50
CA ALA A 295 1.01 -0.09 24.02
C ALA A 295 2.39 0.57 23.84
N ALA A 296 2.67 1.15 22.68
CA ALA A 296 3.93 1.86 22.41
C ALA A 296 4.11 3.07 23.35
N MET A 297 3.06 3.86 23.55
CA MET A 297 3.07 5.00 24.47
C MET A 297 3.34 4.57 25.93
N TYR A 298 2.78 3.45 26.37
CA TYR A 298 3.07 2.88 27.70
C TYR A 298 4.51 2.39 27.80
N SER A 299 5.00 1.67 26.80
CA SER A 299 6.38 1.18 26.73
C SER A 299 7.40 2.33 26.78
N ASP A 300 7.15 3.43 26.06
CA ASP A 300 7.97 4.65 26.08
C ASP A 300 7.97 5.34 27.46
N CYS A 301 6.91 5.14 28.26
CA CYS A 301 6.82 5.60 29.64
C CYS A 301 7.45 4.63 30.66
N GLY A 302 8.02 3.51 30.21
CA GLY A 302 8.61 2.47 31.06
C GLY A 302 7.60 1.48 31.64
N VAL A 303 6.40 1.38 31.06
CA VAL A 303 5.36 0.41 31.41
C VAL A 303 5.39 -0.72 30.40
N PHE A 304 5.86 -1.89 30.82
CA PHE A 304 6.19 -2.99 29.89
C PHE A 304 5.17 -4.12 29.89
N SER A 305 4.06 -3.97 30.62
CA SER A 305 2.97 -4.94 30.62
C SER A 305 1.58 -4.29 30.57
N PRO A 306 0.59 -4.95 29.95
CA PRO A 306 -0.80 -4.49 29.95
C PRO A 306 -1.40 -4.40 31.35
N GLU A 307 -0.97 -5.25 32.29
CA GLU A 307 -1.45 -5.24 33.67
C GLU A 307 -1.03 -3.97 34.41
N GLU A 308 0.22 -3.55 34.25
CA GLU A 308 0.71 -2.27 34.79
C GLU A 308 -0.05 -1.09 34.18
N ALA A 309 -0.28 -1.09 32.86
CA ALA A 309 -1.04 -0.05 32.17
C ALA A 309 -2.50 0.04 32.69
N MET A 310 -3.20 -1.10 32.79
CA MET A 310 -4.56 -1.14 33.35
C MET A 310 -4.61 -0.67 34.81
N ASN A 311 -3.58 -0.97 35.61
CA ASN A 311 -3.51 -0.50 36.98
C ASN A 311 -3.37 1.02 37.02
N LEU A 312 -2.55 1.63 36.16
CA LEU A 312 -2.40 3.08 36.06
C LEU A 312 -3.73 3.78 35.68
N GLU A 313 -4.45 3.27 34.68
CA GLU A 313 -5.75 3.84 34.28
C GLU A 313 -6.79 3.82 35.41
N ARG A 314 -6.72 2.83 36.30
CA ARG A 314 -7.61 2.77 37.49
C ARG A 314 -7.32 3.83 38.54
N TRP A 315 -6.11 4.35 38.63
CA TRP A 315 -5.76 5.39 39.62
C TRP A 315 -6.15 6.80 39.16
N GLU A 316 -6.39 7.01 37.86
CA GLU A 316 -6.80 8.30 37.31
C GLU A 316 -8.32 8.55 37.37
N HIS A 317 -9.11 7.56 37.79
CA HIS A 317 -10.57 7.60 37.91
C HIS A 317 -11.06 7.48 39.36
#